data_AF-A0A660YYC0-F1
#
_entry.id   AF-A0A660YYC0-F1
#
_cell.length_a   1.000
_cell.length_b   1.000
_cell.length_c   1.000
_cell.angle_alpha   90.00
_cell.angle_beta   90.00
_cell.angle_gamma   90.00
#
_symmetry.space_group_name_H-M   'P 1'
#
loop_
_entity.id
_entity.type
_entity.pdbx_description
1 polymer ?
#
loop_
_entity_poly.entity_id
_entity_poly.type
_entity_poly.pdbx_seq_one_letter_code
_entity_poly.pdbx_strand_id
1 'polypeptide(L)'
;MTNISFKKLTKVQLEVLKILNVGKIMTFDSMNLAYIGSRNVAPSTRYFLTSNKYVTRKDKTKAITTKGNGYIISKTGEKVLLLNQSIKKRGRYRILMKEKKCPKCNIVKPISTFVNIYGFENPRGKYCRNCYLENELAFAKQLMEGRDYCLYCGKKIKRVYEWTMEGKTTRTYIQRDHMDPVSLGGADNARNTVYCCVECNRRKGNKTFSDWLKSLAPYYRKVSRVIYINKHQRTPEEFRACSNYLEIILLQE
;
A
#
# COMPACT_ATOMS: atom_id res chain seq x y z
N MET A 1 -28.35 30.61 -27.76
CA MET A 1 -27.36 30.95 -26.71
C MET A 1 -27.08 29.70 -25.88
N THR A 2 -25.88 29.13 -26.00
CA THR A 2 -25.49 27.91 -25.28
C THR A 2 -25.29 28.19 -23.79
N ASN A 3 -26.03 27.47 -22.94
CA ASN A 3 -25.92 27.56 -21.49
C ASN A 3 -24.60 26.90 -21.04
N ILE A 4 -23.54 27.70 -20.90
CA ILE A 4 -22.23 27.21 -20.47
C ILE A 4 -22.28 26.96 -18.96
N SER A 5 -22.34 25.70 -18.55
CA SER A 5 -22.19 25.28 -17.15
C SER A 5 -20.79 25.65 -16.64
N PHE A 6 -20.69 26.69 -15.81
CA PHE A 6 -19.42 27.10 -15.19
C PHE A 6 -18.93 26.04 -14.18
N LYS A 7 -17.86 25.32 -14.54
CA LYS A 7 -17.18 24.42 -13.60
C LYS A 7 -16.43 25.25 -12.55
N LYS A 8 -16.66 24.94 -11.27
CA LYS A 8 -15.94 25.55 -10.14
C LYS A 8 -14.45 25.18 -10.17
N LEU A 9 -13.58 26.18 -9.97
CA LEU A 9 -12.14 25.95 -9.84
C LEU A 9 -11.78 25.35 -8.48
N THR A 10 -10.72 24.54 -8.44
CA THR A 10 -10.13 24.01 -7.21
C THR A 10 -9.26 25.06 -6.50
N LYS A 11 -8.90 24.82 -5.22
CA LYS A 11 -8.00 25.69 -4.46
C LYS A 11 -6.64 25.89 -5.15
N VAL A 12 -6.06 24.80 -5.66
CA VAL A 12 -4.76 24.83 -6.36
C VAL A 12 -4.86 25.69 -7.62
N GLN A 13 -5.96 25.57 -8.37
CA GLN A 13 -6.22 26.36 -9.56
C GLN A 13 -6.35 27.87 -9.27
N LEU A 14 -7.03 28.23 -8.18
CA LEU A 14 -7.15 29.64 -7.74
C LEU A 14 -5.80 30.22 -7.32
N GLU A 15 -4.97 29.45 -6.62
CA GLU A 15 -3.65 29.89 -6.20
C GLU A 15 -2.70 30.10 -7.39
N VAL A 16 -2.72 29.17 -8.36
CA VAL A 16 -2.01 29.31 -9.63
C VAL A 16 -2.40 30.60 -10.36
N LEU A 17 -3.69 30.92 -10.44
CA LEU A 17 -4.18 32.13 -11.10
C LEU A 17 -3.74 33.42 -10.39
N LYS A 18 -3.78 33.45 -9.06
CA LYS A 18 -3.29 34.60 -8.30
C LYS A 18 -1.82 34.89 -8.60
N ILE A 19 -0.99 33.85 -8.68
CA ILE A 19 0.44 34.01 -8.94
C ILE A 19 0.67 34.51 -10.38
N LEU A 20 -0.07 33.99 -11.36
CA LEU A 20 0.01 34.43 -12.76
C LEU A 20 -0.44 35.90 -12.94
N ASN A 21 -1.49 36.34 -12.25
CA ASN A 21 -1.99 37.72 -12.33
C ASN A 21 -1.01 38.76 -11.77
N VAL A 22 -0.05 38.35 -10.94
CA VAL A 22 1.04 39.22 -10.45
C VAL A 22 2.20 39.29 -11.48
N GLY A 23 1.99 38.78 -12.69
CA GLY A 23 2.98 38.81 -13.78
C GLY A 23 4.08 37.76 -13.65
N LYS A 24 3.93 36.79 -12.74
CA LYS A 24 4.89 35.67 -12.65
C LYS A 24 4.67 34.72 -13.81
N ILE A 25 5.77 34.26 -14.39
CA ILE A 25 5.77 33.27 -15.47
C ILE A 25 5.84 31.85 -14.91
N MET A 26 5.20 30.91 -15.60
CA MET A 26 5.37 29.48 -15.33
C MET A 26 6.69 29.03 -15.97
N THR A 27 7.53 28.33 -15.22
CA THR A 27 8.79 27.74 -15.70
C THR A 27 8.74 26.22 -15.56
N PHE A 28 9.62 25.52 -16.25
CA PHE A 28 9.81 24.08 -16.05
C PHE A 28 11.28 23.82 -15.77
N ASP A 29 11.57 22.88 -14.88
CA ASP A 29 12.94 22.44 -14.62
C ASP A 29 13.38 21.36 -15.63
N SER A 30 14.61 20.88 -15.47
CA SER A 30 15.18 19.81 -16.31
C SER A 30 14.47 18.46 -16.16
N MET A 31 13.59 18.30 -15.17
CA MET A 31 12.75 17.11 -14.96
C MET A 31 11.32 17.32 -15.46
N ASN A 32 11.04 18.40 -16.21
CA ASN A 32 9.71 18.81 -16.67
C ASN A 32 8.70 19.07 -15.53
N LEU A 33 9.15 19.39 -14.33
CA LEU A 33 8.25 19.85 -13.25
C LEU A 33 7.92 21.32 -13.47
N ALA A 34 6.62 21.65 -13.43
CA ALA A 34 6.15 23.01 -13.60
C ALA A 34 6.28 23.81 -12.30
N TYR A 35 6.77 25.03 -12.40
CA TYR A 35 6.84 25.99 -11.30
C TYR A 35 6.16 27.29 -11.69
N ILE A 36 5.61 28.00 -10.71
CA ILE A 36 5.20 29.40 -10.87
C ILE A 36 5.81 30.18 -9.72
N GLY A 37 6.79 31.03 -10.00
CA GLY A 37 7.65 31.60 -8.96
C GLY A 37 8.45 30.50 -8.26
N SER A 38 8.33 30.40 -6.93
CA SER A 38 8.98 29.35 -6.11
C SER A 38 8.11 28.11 -5.87
N ARG A 39 6.87 28.09 -6.39
CA ARG A 39 5.92 27.02 -6.11
C ARG A 39 5.94 25.94 -7.17
N ASN A 40 6.16 24.70 -6.75
CA ASN A 40 5.95 23.52 -7.59
C ASN A 40 4.44 23.32 -7.84
N VAL A 41 4.07 23.14 -9.10
CA VAL A 41 2.71 22.80 -9.53
C VAL A 41 2.70 21.35 -9.95
N ALA A 42 1.92 20.54 -9.23
CA ALA A 42 1.88 19.10 -9.45
C ALA A 42 1.55 18.76 -10.93
N PRO A 43 2.23 17.78 -11.55
CA PRO A 43 2.07 17.44 -12.98
C PRO A 43 0.63 17.13 -13.40
N SER A 44 -0.18 16.61 -12.48
CA SER A 44 -1.59 16.29 -12.71
C SER A 44 -2.53 17.50 -12.68
N THR A 45 -2.01 18.70 -12.38
CA THR A 45 -2.81 19.93 -12.31
C THR A 45 -3.03 20.47 -13.72
N ARG A 46 -4.28 20.49 -14.17
CA ARG A 46 -4.64 21.14 -15.44
C ARG A 46 -4.38 22.65 -15.35
N TYR A 47 -3.49 23.18 -16.20
CA TYR A 47 -3.04 24.58 -16.19
C TYR A 47 -3.98 25.52 -16.97
N PHE A 48 -3.90 26.83 -16.67
CA PHE A 48 -4.59 27.88 -17.42
C PHE A 48 -3.63 28.51 -18.45
N LEU A 49 -4.07 28.64 -19.70
CA LEU A 49 -3.32 29.34 -20.75
C LEU A 49 -3.66 30.83 -20.73
N THR A 50 -2.64 31.65 -20.97
CA THR A 50 -2.82 33.07 -21.32
C THR A 50 -3.54 33.21 -22.68
N SER A 51 -4.02 34.40 -22.99
CA SER A 51 -4.73 34.73 -24.25
C SER A 51 -3.99 34.31 -25.52
N ASN A 52 -2.66 34.17 -25.46
CA ASN A 52 -1.82 33.86 -26.61
C ASN A 52 -1.54 32.35 -26.79
N LYS A 53 -2.14 31.45 -25.98
CA LYS A 53 -1.96 29.98 -26.06
C LYS A 53 -0.51 29.49 -25.91
N TYR A 54 0.39 30.31 -25.39
CA TYR A 54 1.81 29.98 -25.27
C TYR A 54 2.19 29.73 -23.81
N VAL A 55 2.88 28.60 -23.59
CA VAL A 55 3.62 28.35 -22.36
C VAL A 55 5.09 28.54 -22.69
N THR A 56 5.75 29.48 -22.03
CA THR A 56 7.18 29.74 -22.25
C THR A 56 7.98 28.90 -21.28
N ARG A 57 8.61 27.82 -21.76
CA ARG A 57 9.59 27.05 -20.97
C ARG A 57 10.94 27.75 -21.06
N LYS A 58 11.64 27.91 -19.93
CA LYS A 58 13.02 28.40 -19.92
C LYS A 58 13.95 27.20 -19.76
N ASP A 59 14.50 26.69 -20.87
CA ASP A 59 15.44 25.58 -20.85
C ASP A 59 16.86 26.10 -20.85
N LYS A 60 17.57 25.90 -19.73
CA LYS A 60 19.02 26.07 -19.50
C LYS A 60 19.63 27.41 -19.94
N THR A 61 19.50 27.81 -21.21
CA THR A 61 19.99 29.08 -21.78
C THR A 61 19.07 29.75 -22.81
N LYS A 62 17.94 29.14 -23.23
CA LYS A 62 16.99 29.74 -24.20
C LYS A 62 15.53 29.65 -23.73
N ALA A 63 14.77 30.71 -23.99
CA ALA A 63 13.33 30.69 -23.86
C ALA A 63 12.74 29.95 -25.07
N ILE A 64 11.97 28.88 -24.82
CA ILE A 64 11.27 28.10 -25.85
C ILE A 64 9.77 28.31 -25.63
N THR A 65 9.11 28.85 -26.65
CA THR A 65 7.66 29.03 -26.66
C THR A 65 7.01 27.78 -27.24
N THR A 66 6.23 27.04 -26.44
CA THR A 66 5.52 25.84 -26.93
C THR A 66 4.00 26.00 -26.79
N LYS A 67 3.24 25.38 -27.71
CA LYS A 67 1.78 25.27 -27.60
C LYS A 67 1.46 24.08 -26.68
N GLY A 68 1.01 24.36 -25.46
CA GLY A 68 0.60 23.35 -24.49
C GLY A 68 -0.92 23.13 -24.44
N ASN A 69 -1.35 21.96 -23.96
CA ASN A 69 -2.77 21.70 -23.66
C ASN A 69 -3.15 22.35 -22.32
N GLY A 70 -3.76 23.52 -22.34
CA GLY A 70 -4.28 24.18 -21.13
C GLY A 70 -5.60 24.93 -21.38
N TYR A 71 -6.22 25.43 -20.32
CA TYR A 71 -7.55 26.06 -20.36
C TYR A 71 -7.43 27.56 -20.55
N ILE A 72 -8.04 28.12 -21.60
CA ILE A 72 -8.18 29.58 -21.75
C ILE A 72 -9.31 30.03 -20.82
N ILE A 73 -9.03 30.94 -19.89
CA ILE A 73 -10.09 31.60 -19.11
C ILE A 73 -10.69 32.69 -20.00
N SER A 74 -11.98 32.59 -20.29
CA SER A 74 -12.69 33.66 -21.00
C SER A 74 -12.77 34.93 -20.15
N LYS A 75 -12.93 36.11 -20.76
CA LYS A 75 -13.20 37.37 -20.04
C LYS A 75 -14.34 37.24 -19.02
N THR A 76 -15.32 36.38 -19.33
CA THR A 76 -16.43 36.05 -18.41
C THR A 76 -15.93 35.26 -17.19
N GLY A 77 -15.08 34.25 -17.39
CA GLY A 77 -14.45 33.50 -16.29
C GLY A 77 -13.56 34.37 -15.39
N GLU A 78 -12.87 35.35 -15.98
CA GLU A 78 -12.06 36.33 -15.25
C GLU A 78 -12.92 37.21 -14.32
N LYS A 79 -14.05 37.73 -14.82
CA LYS A 79 -15.01 38.50 -13.99
C LYS A 79 -15.58 37.67 -12.83
N VAL A 80 -15.92 36.40 -13.07
CA VAL A 80 -16.44 35.49 -12.03
C VAL A 80 -15.41 35.25 -10.91
N LEU A 81 -14.11 35.25 -11.25
CA LEU A 81 -13.02 35.07 -10.28
C LEU A 81 -12.82 36.31 -9.40
N LEU A 82 -12.89 37.50 -10.00
CA LEU A 82 -12.76 38.76 -9.27
C LEU A 82 -13.93 38.98 -8.29
N LEU A 83 -15.12 38.50 -8.64
CA LEU A 83 -16.34 38.65 -7.83
C LEU A 83 -16.49 37.60 -6.71
N ASN A 84 -15.83 36.44 -6.79
CA ASN A 84 -16.01 35.32 -5.83
C ASN A 84 -14.83 35.15 -4.85
N GLN A 85 -14.42 36.22 -4.14
CA GLN A 85 -13.32 36.13 -3.17
C GLN A 85 -13.65 35.32 -1.90
N SER A 86 -14.92 35.03 -1.60
CA SER A 86 -15.33 34.33 -0.39
C SER A 86 -15.95 32.95 -0.68
N ILE A 87 -15.11 31.97 -1.02
CA ILE A 87 -15.54 30.56 -0.97
C ILE A 87 -15.74 30.20 0.51
N LYS A 88 -16.96 30.39 1.03
CA LYS A 88 -17.37 29.86 2.34
C LYS A 88 -17.07 28.37 2.34
N LYS A 89 -16.11 27.94 3.17
CA LYS A 89 -15.83 26.52 3.42
C LYS A 89 -17.14 25.87 3.82
N ARG A 90 -17.70 24.99 2.99
CA ARG A 90 -18.76 24.05 3.41
C ARG A 90 -18.17 22.98 4.33
N GLY A 91 -17.49 23.40 5.39
CA GLY A 91 -17.24 22.53 6.53
C GLY A 91 -18.52 22.55 7.34
N ARG A 92 -19.45 21.62 7.09
CA ARG A 92 -20.39 21.27 8.16
C ARG A 92 -19.51 20.85 9.33
N TYR A 93 -19.51 21.62 10.41
CA TYR A 93 -18.95 21.16 11.67
C TYR A 93 -19.65 19.84 11.98
N ARG A 94 -18.96 18.71 11.73
CA ARG A 94 -19.45 17.42 12.19
C ARG A 94 -19.30 17.46 13.69
N ILE A 95 -20.43 17.46 14.39
CA ILE A 95 -20.48 17.17 15.82
C ILE A 95 -19.62 15.92 16.01
N LEU A 96 -18.52 16.05 16.75
CA LEU A 96 -17.70 14.90 17.13
C LEU A 96 -18.58 14.05 18.04
N MET A 97 -19.16 12.98 17.48
CA MET A 97 -19.83 11.96 18.26
C MET A 97 -18.85 11.47 19.34
N LYS A 98 -19.29 11.36 20.60
CA LYS A 98 -18.44 10.84 21.68
C LYS A 98 -18.34 9.32 21.63
N GLU A 99 -19.35 8.69 21.04
CA GLU A 99 -19.52 7.24 20.99
C GLU A 99 -19.91 6.78 19.58
N LYS A 100 -19.67 5.49 19.32
CA LYS A 100 -19.99 4.84 18.05
C LYS A 100 -20.33 3.37 18.26
N LYS A 101 -21.30 2.85 17.51
CA LYS A 101 -21.63 1.41 17.49
C LYS A 101 -20.65 0.63 16.60
N CYS A 102 -20.02 -0.40 17.15
CA CYS A 102 -19.16 -1.29 16.38
C CYS A 102 -20.02 -2.23 15.52
N PRO A 103 -19.81 -2.33 14.20
CA PRO A 103 -20.63 -3.16 13.32
C PRO A 103 -20.39 -4.67 13.50
N LYS A 104 -19.29 -5.10 14.15
CA LYS A 104 -19.01 -6.52 14.39
C LYS A 104 -19.69 -7.04 15.65
N CYS A 105 -19.48 -6.38 16.79
CA CYS A 105 -20.07 -6.81 18.06
C CYS A 105 -21.39 -6.12 18.41
N ASN A 106 -21.83 -5.13 17.62
CA ASN A 106 -23.05 -4.35 17.86
C ASN A 106 -23.10 -3.56 19.19
N ILE A 107 -21.96 -3.38 19.87
CA ILE A 107 -21.85 -2.61 21.13
C ILE A 107 -21.50 -1.14 20.82
N VAL A 108 -22.15 -0.20 21.50
CA VAL A 108 -21.81 1.23 21.51
C VAL A 108 -20.60 1.44 22.42
N LYS A 109 -19.55 2.08 21.91
CA LYS A 109 -18.29 2.29 22.63
C LYS A 109 -17.73 3.70 22.40
N PRO A 110 -16.84 4.20 23.28
CA PRO A 110 -16.13 5.45 23.05
C PRO A 110 -15.35 5.41 21.74
N ILE A 111 -15.33 6.53 21.01
CA ILE A 111 -14.64 6.67 19.73
C ILE A 111 -13.13 6.36 19.81
N SER A 112 -12.48 6.61 20.95
CA SER A 112 -11.08 6.25 21.20
C SER A 112 -10.80 4.74 21.12
N THR A 113 -11.83 3.91 21.29
CA THR A 113 -11.67 2.44 21.19
C THR A 113 -11.68 1.92 19.76
N PHE A 114 -11.96 2.77 18.76
CA PHE A 114 -12.00 2.40 17.36
C PHE A 114 -10.63 2.53 16.71
N VAL A 115 -10.32 1.62 15.80
CA VAL A 115 -9.01 1.55 15.16
C VAL A 115 -9.11 1.62 13.64
N ASN A 116 -8.06 2.15 13.01
CA ASN A 116 -7.89 2.09 11.57
C ASN A 116 -7.55 0.66 11.11
N ILE A 117 -7.33 0.49 9.80
CA ILE A 117 -6.97 -0.81 9.19
C ILE A 117 -5.62 -1.37 9.67
N TYR A 118 -4.84 -0.57 10.40
CA TYR A 118 -3.52 -0.93 10.93
C TYR A 118 -3.54 -1.16 12.45
N GLY A 119 -4.70 -1.02 13.11
CA GLY A 119 -4.86 -1.22 14.55
C GLY A 119 -4.58 0.01 15.43
N PHE A 120 -4.32 1.19 14.84
CA PHE A 120 -4.12 2.44 15.57
C PHE A 120 -5.44 3.15 15.85
N GLU A 121 -5.51 3.85 16.98
CA GLU A 121 -6.69 4.64 17.37
C GLU A 121 -7.07 5.61 16.26
N ASN A 122 -8.31 5.49 15.80
CA ASN A 122 -8.86 6.33 14.77
C ASN A 122 -10.36 6.48 14.99
N PRO A 123 -10.84 7.71 15.23
CA PRO A 123 -12.25 8.00 15.38
C PRO A 123 -13.13 7.54 14.21
N ARG A 124 -12.54 7.47 13.01
CA ARG A 124 -13.20 7.03 11.78
C ARG A 124 -13.06 5.52 11.54
N GLY A 125 -12.32 4.82 12.39
CA GLY A 125 -12.10 3.39 12.36
C GLY A 125 -13.41 2.61 12.28
N LYS A 126 -13.46 1.56 11.47
CA LYS A 126 -14.69 0.78 11.25
C LYS A 126 -15.02 -0.11 12.46
N TYR A 127 -14.01 -0.74 13.05
CA TYR A 127 -14.16 -1.69 14.14
C TYR A 127 -13.55 -1.17 15.43
N CYS A 128 -14.09 -1.62 16.58
CA CYS A 128 -13.41 -1.44 17.85
C CYS A 128 -12.14 -2.31 17.92
N ARG A 129 -11.19 -1.94 18.78
CA ARG A 129 -9.88 -2.59 18.95
C ARG A 129 -9.99 -4.11 19.16
N ASN A 130 -10.88 -4.57 20.03
CA ASN A 130 -11.05 -6.01 20.30
C ASN A 130 -11.51 -6.78 19.05
N CYS A 131 -12.54 -6.27 18.37
CA CYS A 131 -13.05 -6.87 17.14
C CYS A 131 -12.03 -6.90 16.01
N TYR A 132 -11.17 -5.87 15.93
CA TYR A 132 -10.03 -5.84 15.02
C TYR A 132 -9.02 -6.94 15.35
N LEU A 133 -8.60 -7.07 16.62
CA LEU A 133 -7.64 -8.09 17.06
C LEU A 133 -8.17 -9.51 16.85
N GLU A 134 -9.45 -9.76 17.09
CA GLU A 134 -10.08 -11.04 16.77
C GLU A 134 -10.06 -11.36 15.28
N ASN A 135 -10.28 -10.36 14.42
CA ASN A 135 -10.20 -10.53 12.97
C ASN A 135 -8.76 -10.84 12.54
N GLU A 136 -7.79 -10.13 13.09
CA GLU A 136 -6.36 -10.40 12.85
C GLU A 136 -5.97 -11.82 13.28
N LEU A 137 -6.46 -12.28 14.43
CA LEU A 137 -6.20 -13.64 14.90
C LEU A 137 -6.89 -14.69 14.01
N ALA A 138 -8.14 -14.44 13.60
CA ALA A 138 -8.85 -15.34 12.70
C ALA A 138 -8.15 -15.43 11.33
N PHE A 139 -7.67 -14.30 10.80
CA PHE A 139 -6.89 -14.25 9.57
C PHE A 139 -5.56 -14.99 9.71
N ALA A 140 -4.84 -14.80 10.83
CA ALA A 140 -3.62 -15.54 11.13
C ALA A 140 -3.88 -17.05 11.17
N LYS A 141 -4.96 -17.49 11.83
CA LYS A 141 -5.36 -18.90 11.88
C LYS A 141 -5.67 -19.44 10.49
N GLN A 142 -6.38 -18.69 9.66
CA GLN A 142 -6.69 -19.11 8.28
C GLN A 142 -5.41 -19.34 7.47
N LEU A 143 -4.44 -18.42 7.52
CA LEU A 143 -3.15 -18.58 6.85
C LEU A 143 -2.37 -19.79 7.37
N MET A 144 -2.47 -20.06 8.67
CA MET A 144 -1.78 -21.16 9.35
C MET A 144 -2.58 -22.48 9.30
N GLU A 145 -3.55 -22.62 8.38
CA GLU A 145 -4.39 -23.81 8.19
C GLU A 145 -5.11 -24.25 9.49
N GLY A 146 -5.67 -23.27 10.20
CA GLY A 146 -6.40 -23.46 11.45
C GLY A 146 -5.53 -23.43 12.72
N ARG A 147 -4.21 -23.42 12.59
CA ARG A 147 -3.28 -23.39 13.74
C ARG A 147 -3.04 -21.96 14.23
N ASP A 148 -2.67 -21.81 15.49
CA ASP A 148 -2.26 -20.52 16.08
C ASP A 148 -0.81 -20.53 16.57
N TYR A 149 0.00 -21.46 16.06
CA TYR A 149 1.40 -21.63 16.42
C TYR A 149 2.27 -21.99 15.21
N CYS A 150 3.56 -21.64 15.29
CA CYS A 150 4.54 -21.98 14.26
C CYS A 150 4.71 -23.49 14.16
N LEU A 151 4.58 -24.04 12.95
CA LEU A 151 4.73 -25.48 12.67
C LEU A 151 6.08 -26.04 13.16
N TYR A 152 7.14 -25.24 13.06
CA TYR A 152 8.51 -25.70 13.32
C TYR A 152 8.94 -25.63 14.78
N CYS A 153 8.50 -24.61 15.53
CA CYS A 153 8.96 -24.40 16.90
C CYS A 153 7.85 -24.32 17.95
N GLY A 154 6.57 -24.36 17.54
CA GLY A 154 5.44 -24.25 18.47
C GLY A 154 5.16 -22.87 19.02
N LYS A 155 5.94 -21.85 18.65
CA LYS A 155 5.73 -20.49 19.12
C LYS A 155 4.33 -20.01 18.70
N LYS A 156 3.50 -19.66 19.69
CA LYS A 156 2.17 -19.08 19.43
C LYS A 156 2.28 -17.78 18.63
N ILE A 157 1.43 -17.63 17.63
CA ILE A 157 1.34 -16.46 16.77
C ILE A 157 0.03 -15.74 17.05
N LYS A 158 0.14 -14.56 17.65
CA LYS A 158 -1.02 -13.73 18.01
C LYS A 158 -1.41 -12.71 16.93
N ARG A 159 -0.49 -12.41 16.00
CA ARG A 159 -0.62 -11.38 14.97
C ARG A 159 0.29 -11.69 13.80
N VAL A 160 -0.08 -11.23 12.61
CA VAL A 160 0.71 -11.45 11.37
C VAL A 160 1.74 -10.33 11.18
N TYR A 161 1.33 -9.08 11.40
CA TYR A 161 2.15 -7.88 11.19
C TYR A 161 2.02 -6.89 12.36
N GLU A 162 3.03 -6.05 12.53
CA GLU A 162 2.95 -4.74 13.18
C GLU A 162 3.11 -3.65 12.12
N TRP A 163 2.32 -2.60 12.24
CA TRP A 163 2.28 -1.47 11.30
C TRP A 163 2.72 -0.19 12.01
N THR A 164 3.11 0.84 11.25
CA THR A 164 3.19 2.25 11.68
C THR A 164 1.89 2.99 11.37
N MET A 165 1.72 4.20 11.91
CA MET A 165 0.56 5.04 11.61
C MET A 165 0.46 5.41 10.13
N GLU A 166 1.59 5.46 9.42
CA GLU A 166 1.71 5.72 7.99
C GLU A 166 1.39 4.48 7.14
N GLY A 167 1.07 3.34 7.76
CA GLY A 167 0.75 2.10 7.07
C GLY A 167 1.97 1.32 6.58
N LYS A 168 3.15 1.55 7.17
CA LYS A 168 4.36 0.76 6.87
C LYS A 168 4.49 -0.41 7.85
N THR A 169 4.85 -1.60 7.41
CA THR A 169 5.11 -2.72 8.33
C THR A 169 6.40 -2.47 9.12
N THR A 170 6.34 -2.47 10.44
CA THR A 170 7.55 -2.43 11.29
C THR A 170 8.09 -3.82 11.56
N ARG A 171 7.21 -4.82 11.65
CA ARG A 171 7.59 -6.19 11.96
C ARG A 171 6.63 -7.20 11.35
N THR A 172 7.20 -8.26 10.79
CA THR A 172 6.46 -9.42 10.29
C THR A 172 6.68 -10.58 11.25
N TYR A 173 5.61 -11.27 11.62
CA TYR A 173 5.67 -12.41 12.56
C TYR A 173 5.56 -13.75 11.86
N ILE A 174 4.93 -13.79 10.68
CA ILE A 174 4.73 -15.00 9.87
C ILE A 174 5.27 -14.78 8.46
N GLN A 175 5.93 -15.78 7.90
CA GLN A 175 6.34 -15.81 6.51
C GLN A 175 5.89 -17.12 5.85
N ARG A 176 5.68 -17.04 4.53
CA ARG A 176 5.52 -18.20 3.66
C ARG A 176 6.89 -18.86 3.47
N ASP A 177 6.99 -20.12 3.82
CA ASP A 177 8.16 -20.98 3.64
C ASP A 177 7.83 -22.07 2.63
N HIS A 178 8.78 -22.36 1.74
CA HIS A 178 8.70 -23.50 0.83
C HIS A 178 9.33 -24.71 1.49
N MET A 179 8.57 -25.78 1.71
CA MET A 179 9.07 -26.98 2.39
C MET A 179 10.27 -27.56 1.62
N ASP A 180 10.13 -27.73 0.31
CA ASP A 180 11.23 -27.94 -0.64
C ASP A 180 11.68 -26.59 -1.22
N PRO A 181 12.93 -26.14 -0.99
CA PRO A 181 13.38 -24.83 -1.47
C PRO A 181 13.29 -24.68 -2.99
N VAL A 182 12.75 -23.55 -3.45
CA VAL A 182 12.66 -23.24 -4.89
C VAL A 182 14.03 -23.21 -5.54
N SER A 183 15.05 -22.69 -4.84
CA SER A 183 16.43 -22.67 -5.30
C SER A 183 17.06 -24.06 -5.52
N LEU A 184 16.41 -25.12 -5.04
CA LEU A 184 16.83 -26.52 -5.20
C LEU A 184 15.86 -27.31 -6.09
N GLY A 185 14.99 -26.65 -6.85
CA GLY A 185 14.01 -27.28 -7.73
C GLY A 185 12.65 -27.56 -7.09
N GLY A 186 12.37 -27.01 -5.90
CA GLY A 186 11.03 -27.06 -5.31
C GLY A 186 10.01 -26.19 -6.07
N ALA A 187 8.75 -26.62 -6.11
CA ALA A 187 7.69 -25.88 -6.81
C ALA A 187 7.20 -24.64 -6.03
N ASP A 188 6.89 -23.52 -6.70
CA ASP A 188 6.25 -22.35 -6.07
C ASP A 188 4.72 -22.46 -6.08
N ASN A 189 4.16 -23.34 -5.23
CA ASN A 189 2.71 -23.54 -5.14
C ASN A 189 2.23 -23.81 -3.69
N ALA A 190 0.91 -23.85 -3.51
CA ALA A 190 0.28 -24.05 -2.21
C ALA A 190 0.58 -25.41 -1.56
N ARG A 191 0.90 -26.45 -2.34
CA ARG A 191 1.27 -27.78 -1.82
C ARG A 191 2.67 -27.75 -1.19
N ASN A 192 3.60 -27.01 -1.79
CA ASN A 192 4.96 -26.88 -1.28
C ASN A 192 5.13 -25.73 -0.27
N THR A 193 4.09 -24.96 0.06
CA THR A 193 4.23 -23.83 0.97
C THR A 193 3.49 -24.03 2.29
N VAL A 194 4.08 -23.53 3.37
CA VAL A 194 3.49 -23.43 4.69
C VAL A 194 3.77 -22.04 5.27
N TYR A 195 2.98 -21.64 6.25
CA TYR A 195 3.28 -20.44 7.03
C TYR A 195 3.99 -20.82 8.33
N CYS A 196 5.07 -20.10 8.66
CA CYS A 196 5.84 -20.30 9.88
C CYS A 196 6.37 -18.96 10.43
N CYS A 197 6.95 -18.96 11.63
CA CYS A 197 7.53 -17.73 12.16
C CYS A 197 8.79 -17.32 11.38
N VAL A 198 9.03 -15.99 11.28
CA VAL A 198 10.18 -15.43 10.55
C VAL A 198 11.52 -16.01 10.99
N GLU A 199 11.68 -16.27 12.29
CA GLU A 199 12.92 -16.81 12.84
C GLU A 199 13.21 -18.24 12.33
N CYS A 200 12.20 -19.11 12.30
CA CYS A 200 12.35 -20.46 11.76
C CYS A 200 12.55 -20.43 10.25
N ASN A 201 11.80 -19.60 9.52
CA ASN A 201 11.98 -19.44 8.07
C ASN A 201 13.43 -19.05 7.73
N ARG A 202 13.97 -18.05 8.43
CA ARG A 202 15.36 -17.60 8.26
C ARG A 202 16.38 -18.68 8.63
N ARG A 203 16.16 -19.42 9.73
CA ARG A 203 17.06 -20.51 10.17
C ARG A 203 17.05 -21.72 9.22
N LYS A 204 15.91 -21.98 8.58
CA LYS A 204 15.78 -23.01 7.56
C LYS A 204 16.56 -22.62 6.31
N GLY A 205 16.36 -21.41 5.80
CA GLY A 205 17.03 -20.93 4.59
C GLY A 205 16.78 -21.87 3.41
N ASN A 206 17.84 -22.27 2.72
CA ASN A 206 17.81 -23.18 1.58
C ASN A 206 18.01 -24.67 1.96
N LYS A 207 17.94 -25.04 3.24
CA LYS A 207 18.03 -26.45 3.64
C LYS A 207 16.87 -27.25 3.04
N THR A 208 17.15 -28.48 2.62
CA THR A 208 16.10 -29.46 2.29
C THR A 208 15.20 -29.65 3.50
N PHE A 209 13.96 -30.08 3.27
CA PHE A 209 13.04 -30.30 4.38
C PHE A 209 13.55 -31.39 5.34
N SER A 210 14.13 -32.47 4.81
CA SER A 210 14.72 -33.54 5.64
C SER A 210 15.85 -33.02 6.53
N ASP A 211 16.75 -32.19 6.01
CA ASP A 211 17.82 -31.58 6.82
C ASP A 211 17.28 -30.60 7.86
N TRP A 212 16.25 -29.84 7.50
CA TRP A 212 15.60 -28.95 8.45
C TRP A 212 14.96 -29.71 9.62
N LEU A 213 14.27 -30.83 9.35
CA LEU A 213 13.63 -31.67 10.36
C LEU A 213 14.61 -32.13 11.45
N LYS A 214 15.86 -32.43 11.10
CA LYS A 214 16.92 -32.83 12.05
C LYS A 214 17.18 -31.77 13.12
N SER A 215 16.98 -30.49 12.79
CA SER A 215 17.18 -29.36 13.72
C SER A 215 15.96 -29.04 14.62
N LEU A 216 14.82 -29.68 14.38
CA LEU A 216 13.60 -29.43 15.14
C LEU A 216 13.52 -30.30 16.39
N ALA A 217 12.83 -29.80 17.42
CA ALA A 217 12.48 -30.59 18.59
C ALA A 217 11.60 -31.79 18.21
N PRO A 218 11.69 -32.93 18.92
CA PRO A 218 11.06 -34.20 18.49
C PRO A 218 9.56 -34.10 18.17
N TYR A 219 8.80 -33.40 19.01
CA TYR A 219 7.37 -33.21 18.79
C TYR A 219 7.08 -32.46 17.48
N TYR A 220 7.68 -31.29 17.28
CA TYR A 220 7.46 -30.49 16.07
C TYR A 220 8.07 -31.10 14.81
N ARG A 221 9.14 -31.89 14.94
CA ARG A 221 9.67 -32.72 13.85
C ARG A 221 8.62 -33.70 13.34
N LYS A 222 7.97 -34.44 14.25
CA LYS A 222 6.91 -35.41 13.91
C LYS A 222 5.74 -34.71 13.22
N VAL A 223 5.23 -33.63 13.81
CA VAL A 223 4.10 -32.86 13.24
C VAL A 223 4.45 -32.30 11.86
N SER A 224 5.61 -31.68 11.72
CA SER A 224 6.08 -31.10 10.45
C SER A 224 6.22 -32.15 9.35
N ARG A 225 6.73 -33.34 9.69
CA ARG A 225 6.85 -34.47 8.75
C ARG A 225 5.49 -34.98 8.28
N VAL A 226 4.51 -35.11 9.18
CA VAL A 226 3.15 -35.52 8.81
C VAL A 226 2.52 -34.51 7.85
N ILE A 227 2.66 -33.22 8.10
CA ILE A 227 2.15 -32.18 7.18
C ILE A 227 2.83 -32.29 5.81
N TYR A 228 4.16 -32.47 5.77
CA TYR A 228 4.88 -32.66 4.51
C TYR A 228 4.30 -33.82 3.70
N ILE A 229 4.17 -35.00 4.33
CA ILE A 229 3.66 -36.20 3.67
C ILE A 229 2.24 -35.96 3.14
N ASN A 230 1.37 -35.34 3.92
CA ASN A 230 0.00 -35.05 3.49
C ASN A 230 -0.05 -34.07 2.30
N LYS A 231 0.85 -33.08 2.24
CA LYS A 231 0.86 -32.09 1.15
C LYS A 231 1.55 -32.60 -0.12
N HIS A 232 2.60 -33.41 0.02
CA HIS A 232 3.43 -33.88 -1.09
C HIS A 232 3.14 -35.31 -1.54
N GLN A 233 2.40 -36.11 -0.75
CA GLN A 233 2.14 -37.53 -0.98
C GLN A 233 3.43 -38.37 -1.12
N ARG A 234 4.49 -37.94 -0.44
CA ARG A 234 5.80 -38.59 -0.37
C ARG A 234 6.55 -38.15 0.89
N THR A 235 7.59 -38.87 1.26
CA THR A 235 8.49 -38.54 2.36
C THR A 235 9.47 -37.41 2.00
N PRO A 236 9.95 -36.63 2.99
CA PRO A 236 10.95 -35.58 2.76
C PRO A 236 12.24 -36.06 2.09
N GLU A 237 12.66 -37.30 2.37
CA GLU A 237 13.90 -37.88 1.86
C GLU A 237 13.83 -38.22 0.36
N GLU A 238 12.61 -38.36 -0.19
CA GLU A 238 12.41 -38.57 -1.63
C GLU A 238 12.61 -37.28 -2.45
N PHE A 239 12.79 -36.13 -1.81
CA PHE A 239 13.07 -34.88 -2.53
C PHE A 239 14.49 -34.91 -3.07
N ARG A 240 14.61 -34.89 -4.40
CA ARG A 240 15.89 -34.78 -5.09
C ARG A 240 16.14 -33.32 -5.42
N ALA A 241 17.07 -32.70 -4.70
CA ALA A 241 17.54 -31.36 -5.03
C ALA A 241 18.16 -31.38 -6.43
N CYS A 242 17.74 -30.47 -7.30
CA CYS A 242 18.40 -30.31 -8.59
C CYS A 242 19.77 -29.67 -8.35
N SER A 243 20.84 -30.41 -8.60
CA SER A 243 22.22 -29.96 -8.37
C SER A 243 22.72 -28.98 -9.42
N ASN A 244 22.07 -28.93 -10.60
CA ASN A 244 22.46 -28.06 -11.70
C ASN A 244 21.45 -26.93 -11.88
N TYR A 245 21.74 -25.76 -11.29
CA TYR A 245 21.00 -24.53 -11.56
C TYR A 245 20.97 -24.19 -13.07
N LEU A 246 22.02 -24.60 -13.81
CA LEU A 246 22.12 -24.47 -15.26
C LEU A 246 21.10 -25.37 -16.01
N GLU A 247 20.79 -26.56 -15.50
CA GLU A 247 19.77 -27.43 -16.11
C GLU A 247 18.34 -26.88 -15.91
N ILE A 248 18.07 -26.21 -14.78
CA ILE A 248 16.76 -25.60 -14.52
C ILE A 248 16.47 -24.46 -15.50
N ILE A 249 17.46 -23.62 -15.82
CA ILE A 249 17.27 -22.50 -16.76
C ILE A 249 16.99 -23.04 -18.17
N LEU A 250 17.69 -24.10 -18.58
CA LEU A 250 17.52 -24.72 -19.91
C LEU A 250 16.19 -25.48 -20.10
N LEU A 251 15.46 -25.78 -19.02
CA LEU A 251 14.15 -26.47 -19.08
C LEU A 251 12.95 -25.50 -19.04
N GLN A 252 13.19 -24.19 -18.96
CA GLN A 252 12.14 -23.15 -18.92
C GLN A 252 12.04 -22.34 -20.23
N GLU A 253 12.89 -22.63 -21.21
CA GLU A 253 12.79 -22.17 -22.61
C GLU A 253 12.13 -23.25 -23.48
#